data_AF-A0A9P4QPT2-F1
#
_entry.id   AF-A0A9P4QPT2-F1
#
_cell.length_a   1.000
_cell.length_b   1.000
_cell.length_c   1.000
_cell.angle_alpha   90.00
_cell.angle_beta   90.00
_cell.angle_gamma   90.00
#
_symmetry.space_group_name_H-M   'P 1'
#
loop_
_entity.id
_entity.type
_entity.pdbx_description
1 polymer ?
#
loop_
_entity_poly.entity_id
_entity_poly.type
_entity_poly.pdbx_seq_one_letter_code
_entity_poly.pdbx_strand_id
1 'polypeptide(L)'
;IEGVTAINYTLRWQYLENASTSTFLPYQLDRCRCPKVEGIHIYTRYLCNGPEVRFASKRKNTWVLQKPGVQFNILRPASQRELRQRPAASILRVNKLVYEEAVSYLYQGRSFLFLTGPSPRGRYQAYATLQWLNQRSKLARSHIKSLTLICQSFEEDCRDADASRSFASLSHFILSDLPNFQHLQMIGWD
;
A
#
# COMPACT_ATOMS: atom_id res chain seq x y z
N ILE A 1 7.68 14.57 -6.75
CA ILE A 1 6.53 14.08 -7.55
C ILE A 1 5.32 14.91 -7.15
N GLU A 2 4.91 15.85 -7.98
CA GLU A 2 3.76 16.71 -7.68
C GLU A 2 2.44 15.94 -7.83
N GLY A 3 1.42 16.31 -7.05
CA GLY A 3 0.08 15.70 -7.13
C GLY A 3 -0.07 14.30 -6.50
N VAL A 4 0.98 13.73 -5.92
CA VAL A 4 0.94 12.42 -5.25
C VAL A 4 0.61 12.56 -3.76
N THR A 5 -0.40 11.83 -3.31
CA THR A 5 -0.78 11.67 -1.91
C THR A 5 -0.19 10.38 -1.35
N ALA A 6 0.80 10.52 -0.47
CA ALA A 6 1.41 9.38 0.22
C ALA A 6 0.46 8.81 1.29
N ILE A 7 0.31 7.49 1.31
CA ILE A 7 -0.42 6.73 2.34
C ILE A 7 0.58 5.77 2.98
N ASN A 8 0.96 6.06 4.22
CA ASN A 8 1.87 5.17 4.95
C ASN A 8 1.09 3.98 5.51
N TYR A 9 1.69 2.80 5.40
CA TYR A 9 1.18 1.58 6.01
C TYR A 9 2.31 0.83 6.71
N THR A 10 1.94 -0.08 7.61
CA THR A 10 2.83 -1.07 8.20
C THR A 10 2.26 -2.47 7.98
N LEU A 11 3.14 -3.46 7.97
CA LEU A 11 2.78 -4.87 7.85
C LEU A 11 2.93 -5.51 9.22
N ARG A 12 1.86 -6.12 9.72
CA ARG A 12 1.89 -6.91 10.95
C ARG A 12 1.84 -8.39 10.61
N TRP A 13 2.89 -9.09 11.00
CA TRP A 13 3.05 -10.52 10.81
C TRP A 13 2.61 -11.26 12.07
N GLN A 14 1.41 -11.84 12.05
CA GLN A 14 0.84 -12.44 13.27
C GLN A 14 1.46 -13.79 13.62
N TYR A 15 1.97 -14.51 12.62
CA TYR A 15 2.41 -15.89 12.75
C TYR A 15 3.93 -16.07 12.59
N LEU A 16 4.68 -14.97 12.47
CA LEU A 16 6.14 -15.02 12.38
C LEU A 16 6.77 -14.87 13.76
N GLU A 17 7.83 -15.65 14.02
CA GLU A 17 8.54 -15.61 15.30
C GLU A 17 9.31 -14.29 15.49
N ASN A 18 9.98 -13.78 14.44
CA ASN A 18 10.85 -12.59 14.52
C ASN A 18 10.45 -11.49 13.52
N ALA A 19 9.18 -11.09 13.59
CA ALA A 19 8.63 -10.03 12.76
C ALA A 19 9.27 -8.65 13.01
N SER A 20 9.74 -8.01 11.95
CA SER A 20 10.35 -6.69 11.89
C SER A 20 10.09 -6.05 10.51
N THR A 21 10.35 -4.76 10.38
CA THR A 21 10.28 -4.06 9.09
C THR A 21 11.34 -4.53 8.08
N SER A 22 12.31 -5.33 8.52
CA SER A 22 13.38 -5.94 7.73
C SER A 22 13.28 -7.47 7.64
N THR A 23 12.16 -8.09 8.06
CA THR A 23 12.03 -9.56 8.18
C THR A 23 12.42 -10.38 6.97
N PHE A 24 12.45 -9.80 5.77
CA PHE A 24 12.66 -10.58 4.56
C PHE A 24 13.95 -10.28 3.84
N LEU A 25 14.97 -9.70 4.49
CA LEU A 25 16.31 -9.58 3.86
C LEU A 25 16.72 -10.89 3.13
N PRO A 26 17.58 -10.91 2.09
CA PRO A 26 17.69 -12.07 1.19
C PRO A 26 18.16 -13.37 1.88
N TYR A 27 18.71 -13.24 3.09
CA TYR A 27 19.21 -14.29 3.96
C TYR A 27 18.33 -14.55 5.20
N GLN A 28 17.24 -13.80 5.38
CA GLN A 28 16.36 -13.89 6.53
C GLN A 28 15.10 -14.69 6.17
N LEU A 29 15.16 -15.99 6.42
CA LEU A 29 13.99 -16.87 6.41
C LEU A 29 13.42 -16.93 7.83
N ASP A 30 12.26 -16.31 8.04
CA ASP A 30 11.60 -16.33 9.35
C ASP A 30 10.71 -17.56 9.53
N ARG A 31 10.66 -18.07 10.75
CA ARG A 31 9.83 -19.22 11.13
C ARG A 31 8.39 -18.77 11.27
N CYS A 32 7.50 -19.54 10.66
CA CYS A 32 6.07 -19.32 10.66
C CYS A 32 5.35 -20.45 11.40
N ARG A 33 4.32 -20.07 12.17
CA ARG A 33 3.38 -20.97 12.85
C ARG A 33 1.94 -20.70 12.41
N CYS A 34 1.75 -20.40 11.12
CA CYS A 34 0.41 -20.10 10.61
C CYS A 34 -0.46 -21.37 10.55
N PRO A 35 -1.79 -21.26 10.69
CA PRO A 35 -2.68 -22.42 10.76
C PRO A 35 -2.88 -23.16 9.41
N LYS A 36 -2.29 -22.65 8.31
CA LYS A 36 -2.42 -23.27 6.99
C LYS A 36 -1.51 -24.47 6.78
N VAL A 37 -0.42 -24.56 7.54
CA VAL A 37 0.58 -25.62 7.44
C VAL A 37 0.78 -26.15 8.85
N GLU A 38 0.73 -27.47 9.00
CA GLU A 38 0.96 -28.11 10.29
C GLU A 38 2.42 -27.92 10.74
N GLY A 39 2.61 -27.51 12.00
CA GLY A 39 3.93 -27.33 12.59
C GLY A 39 4.66 -26.03 12.21
N ILE A 40 5.91 -25.94 12.65
CA ILE A 40 6.79 -24.80 12.37
C ILE A 40 7.39 -24.99 10.98
N HIS A 41 7.26 -23.97 10.13
CA HIS A 41 7.76 -23.99 8.76
C HIS A 41 8.40 -22.65 8.39
N ILE A 42 9.12 -22.60 7.26
CA ILE A 42 9.63 -21.34 6.74
C ILE A 42 8.49 -20.56 6.08
N TYR A 43 8.36 -19.29 6.43
CA TYR A 43 7.36 -18.44 5.79
C TYR A 43 7.57 -18.41 4.28
N THR A 44 6.52 -18.75 3.56
CA THR A 44 6.46 -18.64 2.10
C THR A 44 5.17 -17.95 1.73
N ARG A 45 5.27 -16.82 1.02
CA ARG A 45 4.09 -16.06 0.61
C ARG A 45 3.13 -16.92 -0.23
N TYR A 46 1.82 -16.68 -0.08
CA TYR A 46 0.70 -17.43 -0.67
C TYR A 46 0.49 -18.86 -0.17
N LEU A 47 1.53 -19.52 0.37
CA LEU A 47 1.35 -20.74 1.17
C LEU A 47 0.91 -20.37 2.59
N CYS A 48 1.59 -19.40 3.20
CA CYS A 48 1.29 -18.91 4.54
C CYS A 48 0.22 -17.82 4.54
N ASN A 49 -0.28 -17.47 5.73
CA ASN A 49 -1.13 -16.28 5.90
C ASN A 49 -0.30 -15.02 5.68
N GLY A 50 -0.79 -14.12 4.82
CA GLY A 50 -0.17 -12.82 4.59
C GLY A 50 -0.27 -11.88 5.79
N PRO A 51 0.45 -10.75 5.76
CA PRO A 51 0.42 -9.80 6.85
C PRO A 51 -0.89 -9.03 6.90
N GLU A 52 -1.24 -8.56 8.09
CA GLU A 52 -2.29 -7.56 8.30
C GLU A 52 -1.73 -6.19 7.89
N VAL A 53 -2.38 -5.51 6.96
CA VAL A 53 -1.99 -4.15 6.52
C VAL A 53 -2.63 -3.11 7.43
N ARG A 54 -1.80 -2.27 8.06
CA ARG A 54 -2.25 -1.20 8.95
C ARG A 54 -1.88 0.15 8.39
N PHE A 55 -2.87 0.98 8.07
CA PHE A 55 -2.64 2.33 7.59
C PHE A 55 -2.36 3.28 8.75
N ALA A 56 -1.36 4.14 8.59
CA ALA A 56 -1.00 5.11 9.61
C ALA A 56 -2.12 6.14 9.81
N SER A 57 -2.53 6.34 11.06
CA SER A 57 -3.44 7.43 11.43
C SER A 57 -2.74 8.79 11.31
N LYS A 58 -3.51 9.85 11.05
CA LYS A 58 -3.04 11.24 10.84
C LYS A 58 -2.09 11.80 11.90
N ARG A 59 -2.11 11.29 13.13
CA ARG A 59 -1.28 11.77 14.26
C ARG A 59 0.16 11.23 14.25
N LYS A 60 0.51 10.33 13.33
CA LYS A 60 1.85 9.75 13.22
C LYS A 60 2.67 10.46 12.16
N ASN A 61 3.99 10.52 12.37
CA ASN A 61 4.97 11.02 11.40
C ASN A 61 4.70 10.42 10.02
N THR A 62 4.27 11.29 9.10
CA THR A 62 3.91 10.91 7.73
C THR A 62 5.16 11.01 6.89
N TRP A 63 5.47 9.91 6.19
CA TRP A 63 6.62 9.83 5.32
C TRP A 63 6.20 9.97 3.86
N VAL A 64 6.95 10.77 3.12
CA VAL A 64 6.78 10.98 1.68
C VAL A 64 8.01 10.47 0.96
N LEU A 65 7.82 9.90 -0.23
CA LEU A 65 8.93 9.46 -1.08
C LEU A 65 9.71 10.68 -1.58
N GLN A 66 10.99 10.77 -1.22
CA GLN A 66 11.92 11.75 -1.78
C GLN A 66 12.57 11.21 -3.05
N LYS A 67 13.11 9.99 -2.99
CA LYS A 67 13.73 9.31 -4.12
C LYS A 67 13.48 7.79 -4.02
N PRO A 68 13.06 7.10 -5.10
CA PRO A 68 13.05 5.65 -5.13
C PRO A 68 14.49 5.13 -5.04
N GLY A 69 14.72 4.05 -4.31
CA GLY A 69 16.04 3.41 -4.27
C GLY A 69 15.92 1.91 -4.48
N VAL A 70 17.03 1.28 -4.90
CA VAL A 70 17.07 -0.14 -5.26
C VAL A 70 16.80 -1.02 -4.03
N GLN A 71 17.57 -0.81 -2.96
CA GLN A 71 17.45 -1.60 -1.71
C GLN A 71 16.63 -0.88 -0.65
N PHE A 72 16.57 0.44 -0.68
CA PHE A 72 15.79 1.25 0.26
C PHE A 72 15.30 2.54 -0.40
N ASN A 73 14.03 2.87 -0.19
CA ASN A 73 13.45 4.15 -0.56
C ASN A 73 13.99 5.26 0.35
N ILE A 74 14.36 6.39 -0.24
CA ILE A 74 14.71 7.60 0.52
C ILE A 74 13.40 8.31 0.86
N LEU A 75 13.06 8.31 2.14
CA LEU A 75 11.86 8.94 2.67
C LEU A 75 12.21 10.20 3.45
N ARG A 76 11.33 11.19 3.38
CA ARG A 76 11.39 12.39 4.21
C ARG A 76 10.08 12.64 4.95
N PRO A 77 10.09 13.41 6.04
CA PRO A 77 8.86 13.90 6.64
C PRO A 77 8.03 14.70 5.63
N ALA A 78 6.70 14.58 5.73
CA ALA A 78 5.77 15.39 4.95
C ALA A 78 5.91 16.88 5.32
N SER A 79 5.93 17.74 4.31
CA SER A 79 5.86 19.19 4.49
C SER A 79 4.46 19.62 4.96
N GLN A 80 4.36 20.84 5.51
CA GLN A 80 3.06 21.40 5.92
C GLN A 80 2.05 21.47 4.76
N ARG A 81 2.52 21.76 3.54
CA ARG A 81 1.67 21.77 2.34
C ARG A 81 1.09 20.38 2.05
N GLU A 82 1.92 19.34 2.08
CA GLU A 82 1.49 17.96 1.86
C GLU A 82 0.54 17.47 2.95
N LEU A 83 0.79 17.85 4.21
CA LEU A 83 -0.09 17.53 5.34
C LEU A 83 -1.48 18.16 5.19
N ARG A 84 -1.55 19.43 4.74
CA ARG A 84 -2.82 20.13 4.48
C ARG A 84 -3.59 19.56 3.30
N GLN A 85 -2.90 19.04 2.29
CA GLN A 85 -3.52 18.42 1.12
C GLN A 85 -4.10 17.02 1.41
N ARG A 86 -3.82 16.43 2.58
CA ARG A 86 -4.32 15.09 2.90
C ARG A 86 -5.83 15.11 3.14
N PRO A 87 -6.57 14.17 2.53
CA PRO A 87 -8.00 14.05 2.73
C PRO A 87 -8.34 13.82 4.21
N ALA A 88 -9.24 14.63 4.74
CA ALA A 88 -9.65 14.57 6.13
C ALA A 88 -11.11 14.12 6.28
N ALA A 89 -11.30 12.86 6.66
CA ALA A 89 -12.63 12.31 6.98
C ALA A 89 -13.33 12.93 8.21
N SER A 90 -12.69 13.87 8.92
CA SER A 90 -13.30 14.58 10.05
C SER A 90 -14.49 15.45 9.63
N ILE A 91 -14.65 15.69 8.33
CA ILE A 91 -15.79 16.40 7.74
C ILE A 91 -16.98 15.44 7.46
N LEU A 92 -16.79 14.12 7.48
CA LEU A 92 -17.78 13.14 6.99
C LEU A 92 -18.81 12.66 8.04
N ARG A 93 -18.94 13.34 9.18
CA ARG A 93 -19.98 13.07 10.19
C ARG A 93 -21.25 13.91 9.98
N VAL A 94 -21.48 14.37 8.76
CA VAL A 94 -22.62 15.22 8.39
C VAL A 94 -23.44 14.49 7.33
N ASN A 95 -24.72 14.87 7.21
CA ASN A 95 -25.76 14.37 6.30
C ASN A 95 -25.23 13.66 5.01
N LYS A 96 -25.89 12.56 4.60
CA LYS A 96 -25.54 11.76 3.41
C LYS A 96 -25.25 12.58 2.15
N LEU A 97 -25.99 13.66 1.89
CA LEU A 97 -25.74 14.53 0.73
C LEU A 97 -24.38 15.23 0.82
N VAL A 98 -24.03 15.76 1.99
CA VAL A 98 -22.72 16.37 2.27
C VAL A 98 -21.62 15.31 2.18
N TYR A 99 -21.89 14.06 2.56
CA TYR A 99 -20.96 12.96 2.40
C TYR A 99 -20.65 12.67 0.92
N GLU A 100 -21.66 12.61 0.05
CA GLU A 100 -21.47 12.32 -1.37
C GLU A 100 -20.65 13.41 -2.07
N GLU A 101 -20.97 14.67 -1.80
CA GLU A 101 -20.19 15.83 -2.29
C GLU A 101 -18.76 15.81 -1.73
N ALA A 102 -18.60 15.64 -0.41
CA ALA A 102 -17.30 15.65 0.26
C ALA A 102 -16.40 14.48 -0.17
N VAL A 103 -16.96 13.31 -0.47
CA VAL A 103 -16.17 12.15 -0.92
C VAL A 103 -15.43 12.46 -2.22
N SER A 104 -16.05 13.17 -3.16
CA SER A 104 -15.38 13.59 -4.39
C SER A 104 -14.11 14.42 -4.08
N TYR A 105 -14.22 15.40 -3.18
CA TYR A 105 -13.09 16.22 -2.72
C TYR A 105 -11.99 15.44 -2.01
N LEU A 106 -12.26 14.22 -1.51
CA LEU A 106 -11.28 13.36 -0.85
C LEU A 106 -10.48 12.48 -1.81
N TYR A 107 -10.94 12.28 -3.05
CA TYR A 107 -10.26 11.38 -4.00
C TYR A 107 -9.95 12.00 -5.35
N GLN A 108 -10.74 12.97 -5.82
CA GLN A 108 -10.58 13.57 -7.13
C GLN A 108 -9.28 14.38 -7.27
N GLY A 109 -8.66 14.28 -8.44
CA GLY A 109 -7.45 15.04 -8.79
C GLY A 109 -6.19 14.61 -8.05
N ARG A 110 -6.19 13.43 -7.41
CA ARG A 110 -5.06 12.90 -6.65
C ARG A 110 -4.58 11.58 -7.24
N SER A 111 -3.27 11.37 -7.18
CA SER A 111 -2.68 10.04 -7.34
C SER A 111 -2.24 9.50 -6.00
N PHE A 112 -2.56 8.25 -5.68
CA PHE A 112 -2.23 7.65 -4.37
C PHE A 112 -0.99 6.76 -4.47
N LEU A 113 -0.05 6.97 -3.55
CA LEU A 113 1.18 6.18 -3.41
C LEU A 113 1.26 5.56 -2.02
N PHE A 114 1.44 4.24 -1.94
CA PHE A 114 1.49 3.51 -0.67
C PHE A 114 2.93 3.22 -0.25
N LEU A 115 3.29 3.57 0.98
CA LEU A 115 4.68 3.50 1.48
C LEU A 115 4.77 2.76 2.83
N THR A 116 5.73 1.85 2.96
CA THR A 116 5.97 1.07 4.20
C THR A 116 7.40 1.25 4.72
N GLY A 117 7.70 2.42 5.29
CA GLY A 117 9.06 2.73 5.73
C GLY A 117 10.08 2.67 4.57
N PRO A 118 11.38 2.55 4.85
CA PRO A 118 12.42 2.59 3.83
C PRO A 118 12.48 1.30 3.00
N SER A 119 11.97 0.17 3.52
CA SER A 119 11.99 -1.12 2.82
C SER A 119 11.08 -1.05 1.60
N PRO A 120 11.61 -1.24 0.39
CA PRO A 120 10.89 -0.87 -0.78
C PRO A 120 10.33 -2.19 -1.34
N ARG A 121 9.02 -2.37 -1.12
CA ARG A 121 8.36 -3.66 -1.25
C ARG A 121 7.25 -3.59 -2.31
N GLY A 122 7.61 -3.63 -3.59
CA GLY A 122 6.69 -3.43 -4.73
C GLY A 122 5.40 -4.26 -4.63
N ARG A 123 5.48 -5.57 -4.37
CA ARG A 123 4.30 -6.42 -4.21
C ARG A 123 3.50 -6.19 -2.91
N TYR A 124 4.15 -5.77 -1.83
CA TYR A 124 3.43 -5.39 -0.61
C TYR A 124 2.76 -4.04 -0.77
N GLN A 125 3.34 -3.16 -1.59
CA GLN A 125 2.67 -1.94 -2.02
C GLN A 125 1.43 -2.30 -2.84
N ALA A 126 1.53 -3.18 -3.84
CA ALA A 126 0.36 -3.63 -4.60
C ALA A 126 -0.72 -4.26 -3.70
N TYR A 127 -0.32 -5.14 -2.79
CA TYR A 127 -1.22 -5.75 -1.80
C TYR A 127 -1.87 -4.72 -0.87
N ALA A 128 -1.10 -3.78 -0.33
CA ALA A 128 -1.61 -2.72 0.53
C ALA A 128 -2.55 -1.77 -0.21
N THR A 129 -2.24 -1.43 -1.46
CA THR A 129 -3.13 -0.67 -2.34
C THR A 129 -4.47 -1.39 -2.49
N LEU A 130 -4.45 -2.69 -2.84
CA LEU A 130 -5.67 -3.49 -2.98
C LEU A 130 -6.47 -3.54 -1.67
N GLN A 131 -5.83 -3.77 -0.53
CA GLN A 131 -6.48 -3.77 0.79
C GLN A 131 -7.12 -2.41 1.09
N TRP A 132 -6.42 -1.31 0.78
CA TRP A 132 -6.95 0.03 0.99
C TRP A 132 -8.18 0.32 0.11
N LEU A 133 -8.14 -0.06 -1.17
CA LEU A 133 -9.24 0.12 -2.11
C LEU A 133 -10.47 -0.70 -1.71
N ASN A 134 -10.26 -1.94 -1.25
CA ASN A 134 -11.33 -2.80 -0.75
C ASN A 134 -12.07 -2.18 0.45
N GLN A 135 -11.38 -1.42 1.29
CA GLN A 135 -11.98 -0.69 2.42
C GLN A 135 -12.74 0.59 2.02
N ARG A 136 -12.83 0.91 0.73
CA ARG A 136 -13.57 2.08 0.23
C ARG A 136 -14.96 1.67 -0.26
N SER A 137 -15.93 2.57 -0.05
CA SER A 137 -17.27 2.43 -0.64
C SER A 137 -17.18 2.52 -2.17
N LYS A 138 -18.18 1.98 -2.87
CA LYS A 138 -18.27 2.07 -4.34
C LYS A 138 -18.17 3.50 -4.84
N LEU A 139 -18.80 4.44 -4.13
CA LEU A 139 -18.71 5.87 -4.43
C LEU A 139 -17.29 6.42 -4.27
N ALA A 140 -16.60 6.12 -3.18
CA ALA A 140 -15.21 6.55 -3.01
C ALA A 140 -14.32 5.97 -4.12
N ARG A 141 -14.53 4.71 -4.51
CA ARG A 141 -13.82 4.06 -5.62
C ARG A 141 -14.04 4.76 -6.96
N SER A 142 -15.25 5.23 -7.26
CA SER A 142 -15.54 5.94 -8.51
C SER A 142 -14.86 7.31 -8.63
N HIS A 143 -14.32 7.87 -7.55
CA HIS A 143 -13.56 9.12 -7.59
C HIS A 143 -12.03 8.91 -7.62
N ILE A 144 -11.56 7.67 -7.51
CA ILE A 144 -10.13 7.34 -7.61
C ILE A 144 -9.79 7.16 -9.09
N LYS A 145 -9.11 8.17 -9.65
CA LYS A 145 -8.73 8.17 -11.08
C LYS A 145 -7.28 7.79 -11.34
N SER A 146 -6.42 7.95 -10.33
CA SER A 146 -4.98 7.76 -10.48
C SER A 146 -4.35 7.01 -9.32
N LEU A 147 -3.43 6.12 -9.62
CA LEU A 147 -2.58 5.41 -8.67
C LEU A 147 -1.13 5.55 -9.10
N THR A 148 -0.23 5.58 -8.12
CA THR A 148 1.22 5.56 -8.36
C THR A 148 1.82 4.34 -7.68
N LEU A 149 2.55 3.54 -8.45
CA LEU A 149 3.31 2.39 -7.99
C LEU A 149 4.81 2.65 -8.13
N ILE A 150 5.59 2.10 -7.21
CA ILE A 150 7.04 2.02 -7.33
C ILE A 150 7.32 0.63 -7.89
N CYS A 151 7.76 0.58 -9.14
CA CYS A 151 8.26 -0.66 -9.73
C CYS A 151 9.61 -0.93 -9.08
N GLN A 152 9.84 -2.14 -8.59
CA GLN A 152 11.13 -2.54 -8.02
C GLN A 152 11.39 -3.99 -8.33
N SER A 153 12.65 -4.33 -8.66
CA SER A 153 13.10 -5.70 -8.88
C SER A 153 13.26 -6.50 -7.58
N PHE A 154 13.30 -5.82 -6.44
CA PHE A 154 13.64 -6.45 -5.17
C PHE A 154 12.44 -7.13 -4.53
N GLU A 155 12.51 -8.45 -4.45
CA GLU A 155 11.35 -9.30 -4.28
C GLU A 155 11.58 -10.43 -3.25
N GLU A 156 11.85 -10.08 -2.00
CA GLU A 156 12.19 -11.08 -0.95
C GLU A 156 10.99 -11.69 -0.20
N ASP A 157 10.83 -13.02 -0.20
CA ASP A 157 9.78 -13.84 0.49
C ASP A 157 8.73 -14.57 -0.37
N CYS A 158 8.87 -14.52 -1.70
CA CYS A 158 8.10 -15.36 -2.60
C CYS A 158 8.98 -15.90 -3.73
N ARG A 159 8.48 -16.91 -4.45
CA ARG A 159 9.10 -17.33 -5.71
C ARG A 159 8.83 -16.24 -6.75
N ASP A 160 9.74 -16.05 -7.71
CA ASP A 160 9.57 -15.06 -8.79
C ASP A 160 8.23 -15.22 -9.52
N ALA A 161 7.82 -16.47 -9.75
CA ALA A 161 6.53 -16.80 -10.37
C ALA A 161 5.31 -16.27 -9.59
N ASP A 162 5.42 -16.15 -8.26
CA ASP A 162 4.34 -15.74 -7.37
C ASP A 162 4.22 -14.23 -7.20
N ALA A 163 5.27 -13.47 -7.56
CA ALA A 163 5.25 -12.02 -7.47
C ALA A 163 4.22 -11.38 -8.40
N SER A 164 4.13 -11.92 -9.63
CA SER A 164 3.14 -11.56 -10.65
C SER A 164 1.72 -11.55 -10.10
N ARG A 165 1.39 -12.47 -9.17
CA ARG A 165 0.04 -12.63 -8.61
C ARG A 165 -0.46 -11.38 -7.87
N SER A 166 0.43 -10.64 -7.18
CA SER A 166 0.01 -9.44 -6.44
C SER A 166 -0.35 -8.29 -7.38
N PHE A 167 0.44 -8.10 -8.42
CA PHE A 167 0.16 -7.10 -9.44
C PHE A 167 -1.05 -7.50 -10.29
N ALA A 168 -1.17 -8.77 -10.68
CA ALA A 168 -2.35 -9.29 -11.38
C ALA A 168 -3.65 -9.07 -10.57
N SER A 169 -3.61 -9.34 -9.26
CA SER A 169 -4.77 -9.12 -8.38
C SER A 169 -5.16 -7.64 -8.30
N LEU A 170 -4.18 -6.73 -8.18
CA LEU A 170 -4.44 -5.30 -8.19
C LEU A 170 -4.97 -4.83 -9.55
N SER A 171 -4.37 -5.27 -10.66
CA SER A 171 -4.81 -4.91 -12.00
C SER A 171 -6.24 -5.39 -12.27
N HIS A 172 -6.57 -6.63 -11.88
CA HIS A 172 -7.92 -7.15 -11.99
C HIS A 172 -8.92 -6.28 -11.23
N PHE A 173 -8.60 -5.93 -9.98
CA PHE A 173 -9.44 -5.05 -9.17
C PHE A 173 -9.59 -3.65 -9.77
N ILE A 174 -8.52 -3.07 -10.33
CA ILE A 174 -8.59 -1.77 -11.00
C ILE A 174 -9.59 -1.84 -12.16
N LEU A 175 -9.52 -2.90 -12.97
CA LEU A 175 -10.40 -3.08 -14.13
C LEU A 175 -11.86 -3.37 -13.74
N SER A 176 -12.10 -4.09 -12.64
CA SER A 176 -13.45 -4.48 -12.21
C SER A 176 -14.15 -3.46 -11.32
N ASP A 177 -13.40 -2.79 -10.43
CA ASP A 177 -13.97 -2.07 -9.28
C ASP A 177 -13.67 -0.56 -9.27
N LEU A 178 -12.84 -0.05 -10.19
CA LEU A 178 -12.54 1.38 -10.33
C LEU A 178 -13.08 1.93 -11.66
N PRO A 179 -14.39 2.21 -11.77
CA PRO A 179 -15.06 2.48 -13.04
C PRO A 179 -14.56 3.72 -13.78
N ASN A 180 -13.97 4.68 -13.07
CA ASN A 180 -13.45 5.93 -13.63
C ASN A 180 -11.92 6.01 -13.54
N PHE A 181 -11.23 4.88 -13.42
CA PHE A 181 -9.78 4.86 -13.37
C PHE A 181 -9.19 5.29 -14.72
N GLN A 182 -8.16 6.13 -14.68
CA GLN A 182 -7.57 6.76 -15.88
C GLN A 182 -6.08 6.53 -15.98
N HIS A 183 -5.35 6.63 -14.86
CA HIS A 183 -3.89 6.69 -14.90
C HIS A 183 -3.23 5.78 -13.85
N LEU A 184 -2.42 4.84 -14.32
CA LEU A 184 -1.44 4.16 -13.49
C LEU A 184 -0.06 4.73 -13.77
N GLN A 185 0.51 5.44 -12.80
CA GLN A 185 1.87 5.97 -12.86
C GLN A 185 2.84 4.95 -12.27
N MET A 186 3.92 4.67 -12.98
CA MET A 186 4.98 3.79 -12.53
C MET A 186 6.24 4.61 -12.30
N ILE A 187 6.80 4.50 -11.10
CA ILE A 187 8.10 5.08 -10.74
C ILE A 187 9.12 3.95 -10.82
N GLY A 188 10.00 4.04 -11.82
CA GLY A 188 11.17 3.18 -11.93
C GLY A 188 12.29 3.62 -11.00
N TRP A 189 13.31 2.77 -10.89
CA TRP A 189 14.61 3.13 -10.33
C TRP A 189 15.56 3.38 -11.51
N ASP A 190 16.30 4.49 -11.45
CA ASP A 190 17.48 4.73 -12.30
C ASP A 190 18.73 4.27 -11.54
#